data_AF-I1BLV4-F1
#
_entry.id   AF-I1BLV4-F1
#
_cell.length_a   1.000
_cell.length_b   1.000
_cell.length_c   1.000
_cell.angle_alpha   90.00
_cell.angle_beta   90.00
_cell.angle_gamma   90.00
#
_symmetry.space_group_name_H-M   'P 1'
#
loop_
_entity.id
_entity.type
_entity.pdbx_description
1 polymer ?
#
loop_
_entity_poly.entity_id
_entity_poly.type
_entity_poly.pdbx_seq_one_letter_code
_entity_poly.pdbx_strand_id
1 'polypeptide(L)' 'MAQIERIVEEIIQSNKIAVFSKTYCHDGAAIQQYLLAKTGQRTVPNIFINQKHVGGCDDLMQAISSGNINQLLKA' A
#
# COMPACT_ATOMS: atom_id res chain seq x y z
N MET A 1 -18.99 0.85 -0.25
CA MET A 1 -17.72 1.10 0.46
C MET A 1 -17.93 2.09 1.58
N ALA A 2 -17.39 1.77 2.76
CA ALA A 2 -17.35 2.67 3.91
C ALA A 2 -16.44 3.89 3.64
N GLN A 3 -16.57 4.98 4.40
CA GLN A 3 -15.80 6.22 4.18
C GLN A 3 -14.28 5.97 4.17
N ILE A 4 -13.79 5.12 5.08
CA ILE A 4 -12.36 4.78 5.20
C ILE A 4 -11.84 4.03 3.97
N GLU A 5 -12.62 3.09 3.44
CA GLU A 5 -12.24 2.34 2.23
C GLU A 5 -12.08 3.29 1.04
N ARG A 6 -12.97 4.27 0.91
CA ARG A 6 -12.88 5.29 -0.15
C ARG A 6 -11.61 6.13 -0.02
N ILE A 7 -11.28 6.58 1.19
CA ILE A 7 -10.05 7.35 1.45
C ILE A 7 -8.81 6.52 1.09
N VAL A 8 -8.77 5.24 1.47
CA VAL A 8 -7.64 4.36 1.11
C VAL A 8 -7.50 4.22 -0.40
N GLU A 9 -8.61 3.98 -1.11
CA GLU A 9 -8.60 3.87 -2.58
C GLU A 9 -8.22 5.20 -3.25
N GLU A 10 -8.73 6.33 -2.78
CA GLU A 10 -8.39 7.66 -3.28
C GLU A 10 -6.90 7.96 -3.10
N ILE A 11 -6.30 7.59 -1.96
CA ILE A 11 -4.86 7.72 -1.72
C ILE A 11 -4.08 6.86 -2.72
N ILE A 12 -4.49 5.61 -2.94
CA ILE A 12 -3.82 4.69 -3.88
C ILE A 12 -3.93 5.20 -5.33
N GLN A 13 -5.09 5.74 -5.72
CA GLN A 13 -5.37 6.21 -7.08
C GLN A 13 -4.73 7.56 -7.39
N SER A 14 -4.72 8.48 -6.43
CA SER A 14 -4.25 9.86 -6.64
C SER A 14 -2.74 9.99 -6.50
N ASN A 15 -2.06 8.96 -6.00
CA ASN A 15 -0.63 8.98 -5.76
C ASN A 15 0.09 7.90 -6.56
N LYS A 16 1.18 8.29 -7.20
CA LYS A 16 2.11 7.35 -7.83
C LYS A 16 2.67 6.34 -6.83
N ILE A 17 2.91 6.78 -5.60
CA ILE A 17 3.42 5.94 -4.51
C ILE A 17 2.56 6.20 -3.27
N ALA A 18 2.04 5.16 -2.66
CA ALA A 18 1.33 5.23 -1.39
C ALA A 18 1.93 4.22 -0.41
N VAL A 19 2.19 4.66 0.82
CA VAL A 19 2.77 3.82 1.88
C VAL A 19 1.87 3.91 3.10
N PHE A 20 1.23 2.80 3.45
CA PHE A 20 0.44 2.67 4.67
C PHE A 20 1.31 2.07 5.76
N SER A 21 1.69 2.88 6.74
CA SER A 21 2.50 2.48 7.90
C SER A 21 1.63 2.33 9.16
N LYS A 22 2.28 2.14 10.31
CA LYS A 22 1.61 2.11 11.60
C LYS A 22 1.00 3.49 11.90
N THR A 23 -0.32 3.55 11.93
CA THR A 23 -1.06 4.77 12.28
C THR A 23 -1.71 4.59 13.65
N TYR A 24 -1.44 5.50 14.59
CA TYR A 24 -2.08 5.56 15.91
C TYR A 24 -3.26 6.55 15.92
N CYS A 25 -4.12 6.48 14.90
CA CYS A 25 -5.34 7.26 14.84
C CYS A 25 -6.57 6.36 15.08
N HIS A 26 -7.72 6.98 15.33
CA HIS A 26 -9.02 6.31 15.45
C HIS A 26 -9.26 5.32 14.30
N ASP A 27 -8.90 5.69 13.07
CA ASP A 27 -9.20 4.89 11.87
C ASP A 27 -8.18 3.78 11.59
N GLY A 28 -7.09 3.70 12.36
CA GLY A 28 -5.98 2.78 12.08
C GLY A 28 -6.43 1.31 11.98
N ALA A 29 -7.34 0.88 12.85
CA ALA A 29 -7.88 -0.49 12.82
C ALA A 29 -8.73 -0.76 11.56
N ALA A 30 -9.57 0.18 11.17
CA ALA A 30 -10.41 0.07 9.98
C ALA A 30 -9.55 0.06 8.70
N ILE A 31 -8.53 0.93 8.64
CA ILE A 31 -7.56 0.95 7.54
C ILE A 31 -6.82 -0.38 7.46
N GLN A 32 -6.29 -0.90 8.57
CA GLN A 32 -5.55 -2.16 8.58
C GLN A 32 -6.44 -3.35 8.18
N GLN A 33 -7.69 -3.38 8.64
CA GLN A 33 -8.65 -4.42 8.27
C GLN A 33 -8.96 -4.38 6.77
N TYR A 34 -9.15 -3.18 6.21
CA TYR A 34 -9.40 -3.03 4.79
C TYR A 34 -8.18 -3.41 3.95
N LEU A 35 -6.97 -2.98 4.34
CA LEU A 35 -5.73 -3.38 3.66
C LEU A 35 -5.56 -4.90 3.69
N LEU A 36 -5.80 -5.55 4.83
CA LEU A 36 -5.78 -7.02 4.93
C LEU A 36 -6.78 -7.67 3.95
N ALA A 37 -8.00 -7.14 3.85
CA ALA A 37 -9.00 -7.67 2.92
C ALA A 37 -8.61 -7.46 1.45
N LYS A 38 -7.98 -6.31 1.11
CA LYS A 38 -7.58 -5.94 -0.25
C LYS A 38 -6.32 -6.66 -0.73
N THR A 39 -5.34 -6.82 0.15
CA THR A 39 -3.98 -7.27 -0.23
C THR A 39 -3.62 -8.65 0.33
N GLY A 40 -4.37 -9.14 1.31
CA GLY A 40 -3.99 -10.32 2.11
C GLY A 40 -2.88 -10.05 3.13
N GLN A 41 -2.33 -8.83 3.19
CA GLN A 41 -1.20 -8.49 4.04
C GLN A 41 -1.65 -7.76 5.31
N ARG A 42 -1.46 -8.42 6.46
CA ARG A 42 -1.77 -7.83 7.79
C ARG A 42 -0.69 -6.88 8.29
N THR A 43 0.56 -7.11 7.91
CA THR A 43 1.72 -6.36 8.39
C THR A 43 1.88 -5.05 7.66
N VAL A 44 2.37 -4.04 8.38
CA VAL A 44 2.80 -2.77 7.80
C VAL A 44 4.32 -2.79 7.58
N PRO A 45 4.85 -2.06 6.60
CA PRO A 45 4.09 -1.21 5.67
C PRO A 45 3.35 -2.03 4.59
N ASN A 46 2.20 -1.52 4.11
CA ASN A 46 1.60 -1.93 2.83
C ASN A 46 1.98 -0.86 1.81
N ILE A 47 2.75 -1.23 0.79
CA ILE A 47 3.32 -0.30 -0.21
C ILE A 47 2.62 -0.51 -1.56
N PHE A 48 2.23 0.60 -2.18
CA PHE A 48 1.66 0.64 -3.51
C PHE A 48 2.48 1.55 -4.42
N ILE A 49 2.72 1.11 -5.66
CA ILE A 49 3.34 1.90 -6.73
C ILE A 49 2.45 1.77 -7.97
N ASN A 50 2.05 2.90 -8.56
CA ASN A 50 1.13 2.95 -9.70
C ASN A 50 -0.09 2.07 -9.47
N GLN A 51 -0.75 2.26 -8.33
CA GLN A 51 -1.95 1.52 -7.88
C GLN A 51 -1.74 0.00 -7.65
N LYS A 52 -0.56 -0.55 -7.95
CA LYS A 52 -0.23 -1.96 -7.74
C LYS A 52 0.33 -2.17 -6.34
N HIS A 53 -0.21 -3.16 -5.63
CA HIS A 53 0.35 -3.61 -4.35
C HIS A 53 1.72 -4.26 -4.58
N VAL A 54 2.74 -3.71 -3.91
CA VAL A 54 4.13 -4.19 -3.97
C VAL A 54 4.42 -5.15 -2.82
N GLY A 55 3.87 -4.88 -1.63
CA GLY A 55 4.11 -5.66 -0.42
C GLY A 55 4.67 -4.80 0.72
N GLY A 56 5.55 -5.40 1.53
CA GLY A 56 6.25 -4.77 2.63
C GLY A 56 7.62 -4.19 2.26
N CYS A 57 8.41 -3.86 3.29
CA CYS A 57 9.76 -3.33 3.12
C CYS A 57 10.66 -4.31 2.36
N ASP A 58 10.61 -5.59 2.70
CA ASP A 58 11.44 -6.63 2.08
C ASP A 58 11.13 -6.79 0.59
N ASP A 59 9.84 -6.78 0.23
CA ASP A 59 9.40 -6.85 -1.17
C ASP A 59 9.88 -5.63 -1.98
N LEU A 60 9.81 -4.44 -1.38
CA LEU A 60 10.34 -3.22 -2.01
C LEU A 60 11.86 -3.32 -2.20
N MET A 61 12.60 -3.77 -1.19
CA MET A 61 14.05 -3.92 -1.27
C MET A 61 14.45 -4.97 -2.31
N GLN A 62 13.68 -6.06 -2.45
CA GLN A 62 13.86 -7.04 -3.51
C GLN A 62 13.57 -6.46 -4.90
N ALA A 63 12.52 -5.63 -5.03
CA ALA A 63 12.22 -4.95 -6.29
C ALA A 63 13.33 -3.96 -6.68
N ILE A 64 13.95 -3.29 -5.71
CA ILE A 64 15.11 -2.41 -5.94
C ILE A 64 16.32 -3.23 -6.37
N SER A 65 16.69 -4.28 -5.63
CA SER A 65 17.90 -5.07 -5.91
C SER A 65 17.82 -5.84 -7.24
N SER A 66 16.63 -6.27 -7.64
CA SER A 66 16.38 -6.92 -8.94
C SER A 66 16.25 -5.95 -10.12
N GLY A 67 16.18 -4.64 -9.87
CA GLY A 67 15.93 -3.61 -10.88
C GLY A 67 14.46 -3.53 -11.37
N ASN A 68 13.58 -4.40 -10.87
CA ASN A 68 12.14 -4.40 -11.17
C ASN A 68 11.44 -3.10 -10.76
N ILE A 69 12.00 -2.37 -9.78
CA ILE A 69 11.49 -1.06 -9.34
C ILE A 69 11.34 -0.07 -10.51
N ASN A 70 12.20 -0.15 -11.52
CA ASN A 70 12.13 0.72 -12.69
C ASN A 70 10.90 0.45 -13.57
N GLN A 71 10.43 -0.80 -13.63
CA GLN A 71 9.21 -1.16 -14.34
C GLN A 71 7.99 -0.68 -13.56
N LEU A 72 7.97 -0.91 -12.24
CA LEU A 72 6.90 -0.46 -11.35
C LEU A 72 6.71 1.06 -11.43
N LEU A 73 7.79 1.85 -11.52
CA LEU A 73 7.74 3.31 -11.61
C LEU A 73 7.38 3.86 -13.00
N LYS A 74 7.41 3.05 -14.06
CA LYS A 74 7.09 3.49 -15.44
C LYS A 74 5.66 3.19 -15.87
N ALA A 75 4.97 2.31 -15.14
CA ALA A 75 3.57 1.97 -15.35
C ALA A 75 2.62 3.12 -14.99
#